data_AF-A0A1H9ZMK6-F1
#
_entry.id   AF-A0A1H9ZMK6-F1
#
_cell.length_a   1.000
_cell.length_b   1.000
_cell.length_c   1.000
_cell.angle_alpha   90.00
_cell.angle_beta   90.00
_cell.angle_gamma   90.00
#
_symmetry.space_group_name_H-M   'P 1'
#
loop_
_entity.id
_entity.type
_entity.pdbx_description
1 polymer ?
#
loop_
_entity_poly.entity_id
_entity_poly.type
_entity_poly.pdbx_seq_one_letter_code
_entity_poly.pdbx_strand_id
1 'polypeptide(L)'
;MLRFQFLGEPKVLVKEEEINKEISSKGVGILAYLVSHRGQRVSRDRIASIFWNESTRQSSKYNFRYTLWSIKKALKDRGIKEEIILTPDKESCSFAEKGPWKSDTVQLEKVIETIRNEGASLAHYKDIIHLYGGEFLKDIPLRGNPELDDWIIYERERLQKLYFDGLTLLAQYFSHIGQYAKGITCLQKLLYINPLQEQLHKQLMELYYLKGDRVKALQQYEKCVEVLRSELNISPMEDMKELYHSIKTQQEEGKGYTSSKVIYNNINYFVMAEIIEKVVGVYPEALGELPNGILWELSKLVPSLEKYPQAAPMYYQSQEIEKLRIFKGTAELLEKAQALGELPAIEIKGEVDNASSQFLKYISVNHANLQITIKKNT
;
A
#
# COMPACT_ATOMS: atom_id res chain seq x y z
N MET A 1 19.55 20.25 -21.38
CA MET A 1 18.86 20.56 -20.12
C MET A 1 19.35 19.60 -19.06
N LEU A 2 19.61 20.07 -17.85
CA LEU A 2 20.05 19.25 -16.72
C LEU A 2 18.83 18.76 -15.94
N ARG A 3 18.76 17.47 -15.60
CA ARG A 3 17.66 16.90 -14.81
C ARG A 3 18.21 16.10 -13.65
N PHE A 4 17.58 16.28 -12.50
CA PHE A 4 17.83 15.52 -11.29
C PHE A 4 16.58 14.73 -10.96
N GLN A 5 16.75 13.43 -10.76
CA GLN A 5 15.73 12.54 -10.24
C GLN A 5 16.26 12.01 -8.93
N PHE A 6 15.62 12.37 -7.82
CA PHE A 6 16.02 11.91 -6.49
C PHE A 6 14.90 11.17 -5.75
N LEU A 7 13.66 11.15 -6.27
CA LEU A 7 12.53 10.39 -5.72
C LEU A 7 12.54 8.95 -6.24
N GLY A 8 13.39 8.12 -5.64
CA GLY A 8 13.68 6.75 -6.05
C GLY A 8 15.18 6.54 -6.22
N GLU A 9 15.56 5.62 -7.11
CA GLU A 9 16.96 5.44 -7.49
C GLU A 9 17.47 6.73 -8.16
N PRO A 10 18.49 7.39 -7.60
CA PRO A 10 18.82 8.74 -8.00
C PRO A 10 19.51 8.77 -9.37
N LYS A 11 19.12 9.71 -10.24
CA LYS A 11 19.70 9.90 -11.57
C LYS A 11 20.01 11.36 -11.83
N VAL A 12 21.19 11.61 -12.37
CA VAL A 12 21.62 12.92 -12.86
C VAL A 12 21.74 12.82 -14.37
N LEU A 13 20.88 13.53 -15.10
CA LEU A 13 20.81 13.45 -16.56
C LEU A 13 21.22 14.76 -17.20
N VAL A 14 22.13 14.69 -18.18
CA VAL A 14 22.48 15.81 -19.06
C VAL A 14 22.00 15.48 -20.46
N LYS A 15 21.04 16.26 -20.98
CA LYS A 15 20.44 16.00 -22.31
C LYS A 15 19.89 14.55 -22.42
N GLU A 16 19.23 14.08 -21.36
CA GLU A 16 18.67 12.72 -21.21
C GLU A 16 19.69 11.58 -21.10
N GLU A 17 20.99 11.88 -21.08
CA GLU A 17 22.03 10.88 -20.79
C GLU A 17 22.40 10.92 -19.32
N GLU A 18 22.38 9.75 -18.68
CA GLU A 18 22.80 9.60 -17.28
C GLU A 18 24.31 9.80 -17.13
N ILE A 19 24.73 10.54 -16.10
CA ILE A 19 26.15 10.81 -15.79
C ILE A 19 26.60 10.24 -14.44
N ASN A 20 25.77 9.38 -13.82
CA ASN A 20 26.03 8.82 -12.50
C ASN A 20 27.32 7.98 -12.41
N LYS A 21 27.85 7.49 -13.54
CA LYS A 21 29.10 6.71 -13.56
C LYS A 21 30.34 7.61 -13.57
N GLU A 22 30.19 8.83 -14.06
CA GLU A 22 31.21 9.87 -14.14
C GLU A 22 31.34 10.67 -12.83
N ILE A 23 30.36 10.58 -11.95
CA ILE A 23 30.37 11.17 -10.62
C ILE A 23 30.25 10.08 -9.56
N SER A 24 30.87 10.27 -8.39
CA SER A 24 30.76 9.29 -7.31
C SER A 24 29.36 9.31 -6.68
N SER A 25 28.99 8.26 -5.94
CA SER A 25 27.75 8.24 -5.14
C SER A 25 27.67 9.44 -4.18
N LYS A 26 28.80 9.81 -3.56
CA LYS A 26 28.90 11.04 -2.76
C LYS A 26 28.69 12.32 -3.58
N GLY A 27 29.11 12.32 -4.84
CA GLY A 27 28.82 13.42 -5.77
C GLY A 27 27.32 13.59 -6.04
N VAL A 28 26.60 12.49 -6.27
CA VAL A 28 25.13 12.49 -6.38
C VAL A 28 24.49 12.98 -5.08
N GLY A 29 24.93 12.48 -3.92
CA GLY A 29 24.44 12.92 -2.62
C GLY A 29 24.68 14.41 -2.35
N ILE A 30 25.84 14.95 -2.73
CA ILE A 30 26.14 16.38 -2.63
C ILE A 30 25.24 17.20 -3.55
N LEU A 31 25.00 16.74 -4.78
CA LEU A 31 24.05 17.40 -5.69
C LEU A 31 22.64 17.45 -5.08
N ALA A 32 22.16 16.33 -4.54
CA ALA A 32 20.87 16.27 -3.87
C ALA A 32 20.81 17.21 -2.66
N TYR A 33 21.85 17.21 -1.81
CA TYR A 33 21.97 18.13 -0.68
C TYR A 33 21.90 19.60 -1.12
N LEU A 34 22.67 19.97 -2.14
CA LEU A 34 22.71 21.32 -2.66
C LEU A 34 21.38 21.74 -3.31
N VAL A 35 20.69 20.82 -4.01
CA VAL A 35 19.36 21.06 -4.59
C VAL A 35 18.28 21.26 -3.51
N SER A 36 18.30 20.47 -2.43
CA SER A 36 17.41 20.67 -1.28
C SER A 36 17.65 22.01 -0.57
N HIS A 37 18.86 22.56 -0.66
CA HIS A 37 19.24 23.88 -0.12
C HIS A 37 19.39 24.96 -1.22
N ARG A 38 18.72 24.79 -2.37
CA ARG A 38 18.82 25.75 -3.50
C ARG A 38 18.49 27.18 -3.07
N GLY A 39 19.19 28.14 -3.66
CA GLY A 39 19.07 29.56 -3.30
C GLY A 39 19.72 29.93 -1.96
N GLN A 40 20.16 28.97 -1.15
CA GLN A 40 20.85 29.21 0.12
C GLN A 40 22.36 28.99 -0.02
N ARG A 41 23.15 29.71 0.79
CA ARG A 41 24.59 29.46 0.93
C ARG A 41 24.81 28.35 1.95
N VAL A 42 25.57 27.34 1.56
CA VAL A 42 25.96 26.22 2.42
C VAL A 42 27.47 26.27 2.66
N SER A 43 27.88 26.06 3.92
CA SER A 43 29.29 25.95 4.29
C SER A 43 29.95 24.74 3.64
N ARG A 44 31.07 24.97 2.95
CA ARG A 44 31.92 23.93 2.36
C ARG A 44 32.53 23.04 3.43
N ASP A 45 32.85 23.61 4.60
CA ASP A 45 33.36 22.87 5.75
C ASP A 45 32.30 21.92 6.30
N ARG A 46 31.04 22.36 6.37
CA ARG A 46 29.91 21.53 6.82
C ARG A 46 29.64 20.37 5.86
N ILE A 47 29.56 20.63 4.55
CA ILE A 47 29.35 19.54 3.57
C ILE A 47 30.52 18.56 3.63
N ALA A 48 31.76 19.05 3.74
CA ALA A 48 32.93 18.20 3.87
C ALA A 48 32.87 17.31 5.13
N SER A 49 32.46 17.85 6.29
CA SER A 49 32.33 17.06 7.51
C SER A 49 31.19 16.03 7.44
N ILE A 50 30.06 16.40 6.83
CA ILE A 50 28.90 15.52 6.69
C ILE A 50 29.25 14.29 5.84
N PHE A 51 29.85 14.51 4.67
CA PHE A 51 30.10 13.43 3.71
C PHE A 51 31.42 12.66 3.96
N TRP A 52 32.34 13.16 4.79
CA TRP A 52 33.62 12.49 5.11
C TRP A 52 33.98 12.61 6.59
N ASN A 53 33.26 11.88 7.44
CA ASN A 53 33.42 11.86 8.89
C ASN A 53 34.64 11.08 9.39
N GLU A 54 35.00 9.99 8.72
CA GLU A 54 36.17 9.14 9.06
C GLU A 54 37.51 9.77 8.62
N SER A 55 37.46 10.92 7.93
CA SER A 55 38.63 11.61 7.40
C SER A 55 39.07 12.76 8.30
N THR A 56 40.36 13.08 8.28
CA THR A 56 40.85 14.31 8.91
C THR A 56 40.21 15.53 8.24
N ARG A 57 40.04 16.64 8.98
CA ARG A 57 39.45 17.89 8.45
C ARG A 57 40.08 18.34 7.12
N GLN A 58 41.39 18.23 6.99
CA GLN A 58 42.11 18.59 5.77
C GLN A 58 41.78 17.65 4.60
N SER A 59 41.69 16.35 4.86
CA SER A 59 41.31 15.33 3.87
C SER A 59 39.86 15.49 3.44
N SER A 60 38.92 15.74 4.35
CA SER A 60 37.51 15.98 4.03
C SER A 60 37.35 17.19 3.11
N LYS A 61 38.04 18.31 3.39
CA LYS A 61 38.03 19.51 2.53
C LYS A 61 38.66 19.25 1.15
N TYR A 62 39.70 18.42 1.08
CA TYR A 62 40.30 18.02 -0.20
C TYR A 62 39.33 17.16 -1.01
N ASN A 63 38.75 16.13 -0.40
CA ASN A 63 37.79 15.23 -1.05
C ASN A 63 36.55 15.96 -1.55
N PHE A 64 36.04 16.91 -0.75
CA PHE A 64 34.93 17.76 -1.17
C PHE A 64 35.28 18.63 -2.38
N ARG A 65 36.46 19.28 -2.37
CA ARG A 65 36.95 20.07 -3.51
C ARG A 65 37.07 19.21 -4.77
N TYR A 66 37.66 18.02 -4.66
CA TYR A 66 37.82 17.10 -5.77
C TYR A 66 36.46 16.64 -6.31
N THR A 67 35.52 16.30 -5.42
CA THR A 67 34.17 15.85 -5.80
C THR A 67 33.41 16.96 -6.53
N LEU A 68 33.45 18.20 -6.01
CA LEU A 68 32.86 19.35 -6.70
C LEU A 68 33.50 19.59 -8.07
N TRP A 69 34.82 19.50 -8.17
CA TRP A 69 35.51 19.61 -9.45
C TRP A 69 35.08 18.51 -10.43
N SER A 70 34.96 17.27 -9.98
CA SER A 70 34.51 16.13 -10.79
C SER A 70 33.09 16.34 -11.33
N ILE A 71 32.18 16.82 -10.48
CA ILE A 71 30.81 17.17 -10.89
C ILE A 71 30.83 18.28 -11.94
N LYS A 72 31.52 19.40 -11.66
CA LYS A 72 31.61 20.54 -12.59
C LYS A 72 32.23 20.12 -13.93
N LYS A 73 33.26 19.27 -13.90
CA LYS A 73 33.89 18.71 -15.09
C LYS A 73 32.93 17.85 -15.89
N ALA A 74 32.25 16.88 -15.26
CA ALA A 74 31.29 16.00 -15.94
C ALA A 74 30.16 16.81 -16.63
N LEU A 75 29.64 17.84 -15.96
CA LEU A 75 28.64 18.74 -16.54
C LEU A 75 29.19 19.54 -17.74
N LYS A 76 30.41 20.09 -17.61
CA LYS A 76 31.08 20.87 -18.66
C LYS A 76 31.40 20.01 -19.88
N ASP A 77 31.91 18.81 -19.68
CA ASP A 77 32.28 17.87 -20.75
C ASP A 77 31.04 17.44 -21.56
N ARG A 78 29.84 17.41 -20.94
CA ARG A 78 28.55 17.18 -21.61
C ARG A 78 27.89 18.46 -22.16
N GLY A 79 28.61 19.59 -22.12
CA GLY A 79 28.24 20.85 -22.77
C GLY A 79 27.29 21.75 -21.97
N ILE A 80 27.18 21.58 -20.65
CA ILE A 80 26.55 22.58 -19.77
C ILE A 80 27.53 23.73 -19.58
N LYS A 81 27.14 24.93 -20.03
CA LYS A 81 28.00 26.13 -19.96
C LYS A 81 27.71 26.98 -18.72
N GLU A 82 26.47 26.92 -18.23
CA GLU A 82 26.01 27.65 -17.06
C GLU A 82 26.59 27.03 -15.77
N GLU A 83 27.11 27.89 -14.90
CA GLU A 83 27.57 27.47 -13.59
C GLU A 83 26.37 27.33 -12.64
N ILE A 84 25.92 26.09 -12.43
CA ILE A 84 24.75 25.79 -11.59
C ILE A 84 25.14 25.61 -10.12
N ILE A 85 26.37 25.14 -9.86
CA ILE A 85 26.97 25.11 -8.52
C ILE A 85 27.87 26.33 -8.36
N LEU A 86 27.38 27.32 -7.64
CA LEU A 86 28.06 28.59 -7.41
C LEU A 86 29.02 28.47 -6.23
N THR A 87 30.21 29.03 -6.36
CA THR A 87 31.19 29.19 -5.29
C THR A 87 31.50 30.68 -5.13
N PRO A 88 30.63 31.44 -4.46
CA PRO A 88 30.77 32.90 -4.39
C PRO A 88 32.01 33.34 -3.60
N ASP A 89 32.52 32.46 -2.73
CA ASP A 89 33.71 32.67 -1.92
C ASP A 89 34.44 31.33 -1.64
N LYS A 90 35.48 31.36 -0.80
CA LYS A 90 36.31 30.19 -0.47
C LYS A 90 35.66 29.24 0.56
N GLU A 91 34.62 29.70 1.26
CA GLU A 91 34.03 29.05 2.44
C GLU A 91 32.64 28.48 2.19
N SER A 92 31.93 28.98 1.18
CA SER A 92 30.56 28.62 0.86
C SER A 92 30.38 28.15 -0.59
N CYS A 93 29.33 27.38 -0.80
CA CYS A 93 28.80 27.09 -2.12
C CYS A 93 27.26 27.13 -2.07
N SER A 94 26.64 27.37 -3.21
CA SER A 94 25.18 27.35 -3.35
C SER A 94 24.77 26.69 -4.65
N PHE A 95 23.53 26.24 -4.69
CA PHE A 95 22.90 25.80 -5.93
C PHE A 95 22.01 26.92 -6.46
N ALA A 96 22.16 27.24 -7.75
CA ALA A 96 21.39 28.31 -8.38
C ALA A 96 19.89 28.01 -8.27
N GLU A 97 19.11 28.95 -7.72
CA GLU A 97 17.66 28.79 -7.51
C GLU A 97 16.88 28.63 -8.84
N LYS A 98 17.38 29.28 -9.89
CA LYS A 98 16.82 29.24 -11.25
C LYS A 98 17.95 28.91 -12.23
N GLY A 99 17.59 28.27 -13.35
CA GLY A 99 18.55 27.92 -14.40
C GLY A 99 18.01 26.83 -15.33
N PRO A 100 18.80 26.36 -16.30
CA PRO A 100 18.40 25.33 -17.27
C PRO A 100 18.43 23.91 -16.67
N TRP A 101 17.91 23.78 -15.46
CA TRP A 101 17.87 22.54 -14.68
C TRP A 101 16.46 22.27 -14.14
N LYS A 102 16.14 21.00 -13.91
CA LYS A 102 14.90 20.54 -13.26
C LYS A 102 15.22 19.47 -12.23
N SER A 103 14.46 19.44 -11.14
CA SER A 103 14.52 18.36 -10.14
C SER A 103 13.11 17.87 -9.83
N ASP A 104 12.92 16.57 -9.72
CA ASP A 104 11.64 15.97 -9.34
C ASP A 104 11.20 16.39 -7.93
N THR A 105 12.13 16.52 -6.97
CA THR A 105 11.87 17.03 -5.62
C THR A 105 11.37 18.48 -5.63
N VAL A 106 12.02 19.34 -6.41
CA VAL A 106 11.66 20.76 -6.56
C VAL A 106 10.34 20.90 -7.32
N GLN A 107 10.09 20.03 -8.30
CA GLN A 107 8.82 20.00 -9.03
C GLN A 107 7.69 19.59 -8.10
N LEU A 108 7.89 18.57 -7.26
CA LEU A 108 6.91 18.15 -6.26
C LEU A 108 6.56 19.32 -5.33
N GLU A 109 7.55 19.96 -4.71
CA GLU A 109 7.33 21.11 -3.82
C GLU A 109 6.48 22.21 -4.47
N LYS A 110 6.86 22.62 -5.70
CA LYS A 110 6.14 23.66 -6.43
C LYS A 110 4.70 23.27 -6.73
N VAL A 111 4.47 22.04 -7.19
CA VAL A 111 3.11 21.59 -7.52
C VAL A 111 2.23 21.54 -6.28
N ILE A 112 2.75 21.07 -5.14
CA ILE A 112 2.00 21.06 -3.88
C ILE A 112 1.70 22.49 -3.41
N GLU A 113 2.65 23.41 -3.50
CA GLU A 113 2.45 24.82 -3.18
C GLU A 113 1.34 25.43 -4.05
N THR A 114 1.37 25.20 -5.37
CA THR A 114 0.33 25.66 -6.29
C THR A 114 -1.03 25.03 -5.97
N ILE A 115 -1.11 23.72 -5.70
CA ILE A 115 -2.37 23.06 -5.31
C ILE A 115 -2.94 23.71 -4.02
N ARG A 116 -2.10 24.02 -3.04
CA ARG A 116 -2.54 24.62 -1.76
C ARG A 116 -3.04 26.07 -1.94
N ASN A 117 -2.42 26.83 -2.83
CA ASN A 117 -2.75 28.24 -3.04
C ASN A 117 -3.90 28.45 -4.03
N GLU A 118 -3.94 27.66 -5.11
CA GLU A 118 -4.85 27.87 -6.25
C GLU A 118 -5.92 26.78 -6.36
N GLY A 119 -5.74 25.66 -5.64
CA GLY A 119 -6.61 24.49 -5.72
C GLY A 119 -6.09 23.40 -6.65
N ALA A 120 -6.61 22.19 -6.45
CA ALA A 120 -6.28 21.03 -7.27
C ALA A 120 -6.85 21.15 -8.69
N SER A 121 -6.12 20.63 -9.68
CA SER A 121 -6.52 20.67 -11.09
C SER A 121 -6.00 19.46 -11.85
N LEU A 122 -6.52 19.26 -13.07
CA LEU A 122 -6.03 18.20 -13.96
C LEU A 122 -4.56 18.39 -14.39
N ALA A 123 -4.09 19.64 -14.51
CA ALA A 123 -2.69 19.91 -14.84
C ALA A 123 -1.78 19.37 -13.73
N HIS A 124 -2.11 19.71 -12.48
CA HIS A 124 -1.39 19.24 -11.30
C HIS A 124 -1.32 17.72 -11.26
N TYR A 125 -2.43 17.00 -11.51
CA TYR A 125 -2.39 15.53 -11.56
C TYR A 125 -1.31 14.96 -12.49
N LYS A 126 -1.19 15.50 -13.71
CA LYS A 126 -0.18 15.05 -14.67
C LYS A 126 1.24 15.32 -14.16
N ASP A 127 1.42 16.42 -13.44
CA ASP A 127 2.72 16.83 -12.94
C ASP A 127 3.20 15.98 -11.77
N ILE A 128 2.32 15.45 -10.91
CA ILE A 128 2.71 14.71 -9.69
C ILE A 128 2.59 13.19 -9.82
N ILE A 129 1.62 12.65 -10.57
CA ILE A 129 1.23 11.22 -10.46
C ILE A 129 2.39 10.22 -10.67
N HIS A 130 3.38 10.59 -11.48
CA HIS A 130 4.56 9.77 -11.78
C HIS A 130 5.87 10.26 -11.15
N LEU A 131 5.86 11.32 -10.32
CA LEU A 131 7.09 11.87 -9.73
C LEU A 131 7.70 10.97 -8.66
N TYR A 132 6.86 10.31 -7.85
CA TYR A 132 7.34 9.49 -6.74
C TYR A 132 7.63 8.08 -7.22
N GLY A 133 8.89 7.82 -7.60
CA GLY A 133 9.39 6.49 -7.98
C GLY A 133 9.84 5.65 -6.79
N GLY A 134 10.01 6.27 -5.62
CA GLY A 134 10.44 5.63 -4.38
C GLY A 134 10.93 6.65 -3.36
N GLU A 135 11.51 6.15 -2.28
CA GLU A 135 12.13 7.00 -1.26
C GLU A 135 13.23 7.88 -1.83
N PHE A 136 13.42 9.05 -1.24
CA PHE A 136 14.50 9.96 -1.62
C PHE A 136 15.88 9.28 -1.50
N LEU A 137 16.69 9.34 -2.56
CA LEU A 137 18.00 8.70 -2.63
C LEU A 137 17.91 7.20 -2.28
N LYS A 138 16.98 6.48 -2.90
CA LYS A 138 16.83 5.04 -2.68
C LYS A 138 18.05 4.29 -3.20
N ASP A 139 18.51 3.28 -2.45
CA ASP A 139 19.54 2.31 -2.84
C ASP A 139 20.92 2.90 -3.23
N ILE A 140 21.18 4.19 -2.94
CA ILE A 140 22.50 4.77 -3.14
C ILE A 140 23.42 4.49 -1.93
N PRO A 141 24.63 3.94 -2.13
CA PRO A 141 25.55 3.69 -1.03
C PRO A 141 26.22 4.99 -0.60
N LEU A 142 25.55 5.73 0.30
CA LEU A 142 26.10 6.91 0.97
C LEU A 142 26.59 6.54 2.37
N ARG A 143 27.79 7.03 2.70
CA ARG A 143 28.37 6.94 4.05
C ARG A 143 28.90 8.31 4.45
N GLY A 144 28.55 8.76 5.64
CA GLY A 144 28.91 10.05 6.20
C GLY A 144 28.84 10.03 7.72
N ASN A 145 28.81 11.21 8.34
CA ASN A 145 28.49 11.34 9.76
C ASN A 145 26.99 11.05 10.01
N PRO A 146 26.57 10.87 11.28
CA PRO A 146 25.16 10.71 11.62
C PRO A 146 24.24 11.83 11.11
N GLU A 147 24.74 13.06 11.00
CA GLU A 147 23.97 14.20 10.43
C GLU A 147 23.56 13.95 8.97
N LEU A 148 24.33 13.17 8.19
CA LEU A 148 23.94 12.78 6.83
C LEU A 148 22.71 11.87 6.86
N ASP A 149 22.71 10.87 7.74
CA ASP A 149 21.63 9.91 7.87
C ASP A 149 20.35 10.59 8.36
N ASP A 150 20.47 11.46 9.38
CA ASP A 150 19.36 12.28 9.89
C ASP A 150 18.75 13.16 8.80
N TRP A 151 19.58 13.81 7.98
CA TRP A 151 19.10 14.62 6.87
C TRP A 151 18.37 13.77 5.81
N ILE A 152 18.89 12.59 5.45
CA ILE A 152 18.24 11.70 4.47
C ILE A 152 16.88 11.24 5.00
N ILE A 153 16.81 10.82 6.26
CA ILE A 153 15.56 10.37 6.91
C ILE A 153 14.54 11.51 6.91
N TYR A 154 14.95 12.70 7.39
CA TYR A 154 14.09 13.87 7.41
C TYR A 154 13.56 14.22 6.01
N GLU A 155 14.42 14.20 5.00
CA GLU A 155 14.04 14.54 3.64
C GLU A 155 13.11 13.49 3.01
N ARG A 156 13.31 12.20 3.31
CA ARG A 156 12.40 11.12 2.92
C ARG A 156 11.00 11.33 3.50
N GLU A 157 10.90 11.54 4.82
CA GLU A 157 9.62 11.78 5.49
C GLU A 157 8.92 13.04 4.95
N ARG A 158 9.66 14.14 4.80
CA ARG A 158 9.13 15.41 4.30
C ARG A 158 8.59 15.27 2.88
N LEU A 159 9.35 14.66 1.96
CA LEU A 159 8.93 14.50 0.57
C LEU A 159 7.80 13.48 0.41
N GLN A 160 7.82 12.38 1.16
CA GLN A 160 6.72 11.41 1.18
C GLN A 160 5.42 12.06 1.66
N LYS A 161 5.49 12.86 2.74
CA LYS A 161 4.33 13.61 3.25
C LYS A 161 3.81 14.61 2.22
N LEU A 162 4.68 15.38 1.56
CA LEU A 162 4.26 16.31 0.51
C LEU A 162 3.54 15.61 -0.63
N TYR A 163 4.07 14.47 -1.09
CA TYR A 163 3.43 13.66 -2.13
C TYR A 163 2.07 13.12 -1.68
N PHE A 164 1.99 12.62 -0.45
CA PHE A 164 0.75 12.12 0.16
C PHE A 164 -0.33 13.21 0.25
N ASP A 165 0.02 14.39 0.76
CA ASP A 165 -0.91 15.53 0.86
C ASP A 165 -1.44 15.91 -0.53
N GLY A 166 -0.57 15.99 -1.53
CA GLY A 166 -0.95 16.33 -2.90
C GLY A 166 -1.90 15.34 -3.54
N LEU A 167 -1.60 14.05 -3.42
CA LEU A 167 -2.48 13.00 -3.94
C LEU A 167 -3.83 12.98 -3.21
N THR A 168 -3.86 13.30 -1.91
CA THR A 168 -5.11 13.38 -1.14
C THR A 168 -6.00 14.50 -1.66
N LEU A 169 -5.44 15.70 -1.88
CA LEU A 169 -6.16 16.83 -2.45
C LEU A 169 -6.64 16.54 -3.88
N LEU A 170 -5.83 15.86 -4.69
CA LEU A 170 -6.21 15.44 -6.03
C LEU A 170 -7.31 14.36 -6.02
N ALA A 171 -7.26 13.41 -5.10
CA ALA A 171 -8.29 12.38 -4.95
C ALA A 171 -9.65 13.02 -4.61
N GLN A 172 -9.67 13.96 -3.67
CA GLN A 172 -10.87 14.73 -3.32
C GLN A 172 -11.40 15.53 -4.52
N TYR A 173 -10.53 16.26 -5.21
CA TYR A 173 -10.90 17.01 -6.41
C TYR A 173 -11.55 16.12 -7.47
N PHE A 174 -10.94 14.98 -7.81
CA PHE A 174 -11.48 14.08 -8.82
C PHE A 174 -12.76 13.37 -8.39
N SER A 175 -12.94 13.13 -7.10
CA SER A 175 -14.21 12.66 -6.53
C SER A 175 -15.32 13.68 -6.80
N HIS A 176 -15.10 14.96 -6.46
CA HIS A 176 -16.08 16.02 -6.61
C HIS A 176 -16.50 16.29 -8.06
N ILE A 177 -15.57 16.21 -9.01
CA ILE A 177 -15.88 16.46 -10.44
C ILE A 177 -16.30 15.21 -11.21
N GLY A 178 -16.55 14.09 -10.53
CA GLY A 178 -17.01 12.84 -11.15
C GLY A 178 -15.96 12.09 -11.98
N GLN A 179 -14.68 12.48 -11.92
CA GLN A 179 -13.59 11.80 -12.62
C GLN A 179 -13.00 10.66 -11.78
N TYR A 180 -13.85 9.72 -11.37
CA TYR A 180 -13.54 8.68 -10.39
C TYR A 180 -12.31 7.85 -10.72
N ALA A 181 -12.04 7.57 -12.00
CA ALA A 181 -10.86 6.80 -12.42
C ALA A 181 -9.52 7.43 -11.97
N LYS A 182 -9.42 8.76 -11.98
CA LYS A 182 -8.21 9.47 -11.53
C LYS A 182 -8.13 9.49 -10.00
N GLY A 183 -9.26 9.71 -9.33
CA GLY A 183 -9.34 9.61 -7.87
C GLY A 183 -8.92 8.23 -7.35
N ILE A 184 -9.40 7.16 -8.00
CA ILE A 184 -8.99 5.77 -7.73
C ILE A 184 -7.47 5.61 -7.87
N THR A 185 -6.87 6.16 -8.93
CA THR A 185 -5.41 6.07 -9.15
C THR A 185 -4.63 6.78 -8.04
N CYS A 186 -5.10 7.96 -7.60
CA CYS A 186 -4.51 8.67 -6.46
C CYS A 186 -4.59 7.83 -5.17
N LEU A 187 -5.77 7.32 -4.84
CA LEU A 187 -5.99 6.53 -3.62
C LEU A 187 -5.20 5.22 -3.60
N GLN A 188 -5.09 4.53 -4.74
CA GLN A 188 -4.25 3.33 -4.85
C GLN A 188 -2.77 3.63 -4.55
N LYS A 189 -2.26 4.78 -5.01
CA LYS A 189 -0.89 5.21 -4.71
C LYS A 189 -0.71 5.60 -3.25
N LEU A 190 -1.71 6.26 -2.64
CA LEU A 190 -1.68 6.57 -1.22
C LEU A 190 -1.67 5.29 -0.37
N LEU A 191 -2.49 4.30 -0.72
CA LEU A 191 -2.53 3.00 -0.04
C LEU A 191 -1.27 2.15 -0.27
N TYR A 192 -0.56 2.35 -1.37
CA TYR A 192 0.76 1.75 -1.56
C TYR A 192 1.79 2.32 -0.57
N ILE A 193 1.68 3.62 -0.25
CA ILE A 193 2.57 4.29 0.71
C ILE A 193 2.20 3.94 2.15
N ASN A 194 0.91 4.00 2.48
CA ASN A 194 0.40 3.69 3.81
C ASN A 194 -0.85 2.83 3.72
N PRO A 195 -0.70 1.48 3.73
CA PRO A 195 -1.81 0.55 3.56
C PRO A 195 -2.71 0.46 4.81
N LEU A 196 -2.30 1.01 5.96
CA LEU A 196 -3.07 0.96 7.20
C LEU A 196 -4.09 2.09 7.35
N GLN A 197 -4.17 2.99 6.37
CA GLN A 197 -5.11 4.11 6.39
C GLN A 197 -6.51 3.66 5.96
N GLU A 198 -7.30 3.20 6.93
CA GLU A 198 -8.67 2.72 6.69
C GLU A 198 -9.55 3.73 5.95
N GLN A 199 -9.42 5.03 6.28
CA GLN A 199 -10.19 6.08 5.61
C GLN A 199 -9.91 6.14 4.09
N LEU A 200 -8.70 5.83 3.65
CA LEU A 200 -8.35 5.76 2.23
C LEU A 200 -8.95 4.50 1.56
N HIS A 201 -9.04 3.38 2.29
CA HIS A 201 -9.77 2.20 1.81
C HIS A 201 -11.26 2.51 1.64
N LYS A 202 -11.88 3.19 2.60
CA LYS A 202 -13.28 3.64 2.53
C LYS A 202 -13.53 4.54 1.32
N GLN A 203 -12.74 5.59 1.14
CA GLN A 203 -12.85 6.48 -0.03
C GLN A 203 -12.66 5.72 -1.35
N LEU A 204 -11.74 4.75 -1.40
CA LEU A 204 -11.52 3.97 -2.61
C LEU A 204 -12.71 3.05 -2.91
N MET A 205 -13.32 2.48 -1.88
CA MET A 205 -14.56 1.70 -1.97
C MET A 205 -15.73 2.56 -2.51
N GLU A 206 -15.89 3.78 -1.98
CA GLU A 206 -16.89 4.76 -2.46
C GLU A 206 -16.67 5.08 -3.95
N LEU A 207 -15.43 5.37 -4.35
CA LEU A 207 -15.13 5.71 -5.74
C LEU A 207 -15.35 4.55 -6.71
N TYR A 208 -15.04 3.31 -6.30
CA TYR A 208 -15.38 2.13 -7.11
C TYR A 208 -16.89 2.00 -7.26
N TYR A 209 -17.64 2.18 -6.18
CA TYR A 209 -19.09 2.11 -6.21
C TYR A 209 -19.72 3.19 -7.09
N LEU A 210 -19.30 4.45 -6.95
CA LEU A 210 -19.76 5.58 -7.78
C LEU A 210 -19.42 5.40 -9.26
N LYS A 211 -18.32 4.71 -9.57
CA LYS A 211 -17.96 4.34 -10.95
C LYS A 211 -18.80 3.18 -11.51
N GLY A 212 -19.61 2.52 -10.68
CA GLY A 212 -20.41 1.34 -11.04
C GLY A 212 -19.66 0.01 -10.91
N ASP A 213 -18.47 -0.01 -10.31
CA ASP A 213 -17.64 -1.21 -10.12
C ASP A 213 -17.84 -1.79 -8.71
N ARG A 214 -19.05 -2.29 -8.44
CA ARG A 214 -19.44 -2.86 -7.13
C ARG A 214 -18.52 -3.99 -6.68
N VAL A 215 -18.08 -4.84 -7.61
CA VAL A 215 -17.20 -5.98 -7.29
C VAL A 215 -15.88 -5.46 -6.70
N LYS A 216 -15.25 -4.45 -7.31
CA LYS A 216 -14.03 -3.86 -6.75
C LYS A 216 -14.28 -3.11 -5.45
N ALA A 217 -15.44 -2.50 -5.26
CA ALA A 217 -15.80 -1.88 -4.00
C ALA A 217 -15.78 -2.92 -2.86
N LEU A 218 -16.47 -4.05 -3.03
CA LEU A 218 -16.50 -5.12 -2.02
C LEU A 218 -15.12 -5.77 -1.79
N GLN A 219 -14.36 -6.01 -2.86
CA GLN A 219 -12.97 -6.52 -2.74
C GLN A 219 -12.05 -5.55 -1.98
N GLN A 220 -12.29 -4.24 -2.08
CA GLN A 220 -11.49 -3.25 -1.36
C GLN A 220 -11.73 -3.31 0.15
N TYR A 221 -12.95 -3.63 0.59
CA TYR A 221 -13.25 -3.92 2.00
C TYR A 221 -12.47 -5.14 2.49
N GLU A 222 -12.55 -6.26 1.75
CA GLU A 222 -11.82 -7.49 2.10
C GLU A 222 -10.31 -7.24 2.21
N LYS A 223 -9.74 -6.46 1.29
CA LYS A 223 -8.33 -6.04 1.36
C LYS A 223 -8.02 -5.20 2.60
N CYS A 224 -8.94 -4.31 3.00
CA CYS A 224 -8.77 -3.51 4.22
C CYS A 224 -8.75 -4.41 5.45
N VAL A 225 -9.70 -5.34 5.54
CA VAL A 225 -9.78 -6.33 6.62
C VAL A 225 -8.49 -7.14 6.69
N GLU A 226 -8.00 -7.64 5.55
CA GLU A 226 -6.77 -8.43 5.47
C GLU A 226 -5.56 -7.68 6.04
N VAL A 227 -5.34 -6.44 5.58
CA VAL A 227 -4.19 -5.62 6.00
C VAL A 227 -4.27 -5.20 7.47
N LEU A 228 -5.43 -4.71 7.93
CA LEU A 228 -5.60 -4.33 9.34
C LEU A 228 -5.42 -5.53 10.27
N ARG A 229 -5.88 -6.70 9.83
CA ARG A 229 -5.73 -7.94 10.58
C ARG A 229 -4.29 -8.44 10.59
N SER A 230 -3.58 -8.40 9.46
CA SER A 230 -2.20 -8.91 9.36
C SER A 230 -1.21 -8.06 10.15
N GLU A 231 -1.36 -6.73 10.09
CA GLU A 231 -0.37 -5.81 10.67
C GLU A 231 -0.71 -5.39 12.10
N LEU A 232 -2.01 -5.25 12.43
CA LEU A 232 -2.45 -4.69 13.71
C LEU A 232 -3.36 -5.62 14.52
N ASN A 233 -3.82 -6.73 13.93
CA ASN A 233 -4.79 -7.65 14.53
C ASN A 233 -6.08 -6.95 15.01
N ILE A 234 -6.56 -5.96 14.24
CA ILE A 234 -7.82 -5.25 14.49
C ILE A 234 -8.79 -5.44 13.33
N SER A 235 -10.08 -5.23 13.60
CA SER A 235 -11.14 -5.18 12.58
C SER A 235 -11.35 -3.74 12.09
N PRO A 236 -11.94 -3.54 10.89
CA PRO A 236 -12.32 -2.20 10.43
C PRO A 236 -13.29 -1.51 11.40
N MET A 237 -13.27 -0.18 11.36
CA MET A 237 -14.23 0.69 12.04
C MET A 237 -15.65 0.51 11.49
N GLU A 238 -16.64 0.89 12.30
CA GLU A 238 -18.06 0.67 12.00
C GLU A 238 -18.50 1.37 10.72
N ASP A 239 -18.04 2.61 10.54
CA ASP A 239 -18.18 3.42 9.32
C ASP A 239 -17.82 2.70 8.01
N MET A 240 -16.83 1.80 8.03
CA MET A 240 -16.40 1.03 6.87
C MET A 240 -17.30 -0.20 6.65
N LYS A 241 -17.75 -0.83 7.74
CA LYS A 241 -18.70 -1.96 7.70
C LYS A 241 -20.07 -1.53 7.21
N GLU A 242 -20.58 -0.38 7.68
CA GLU A 242 -21.85 0.20 7.24
C GLU A 242 -21.84 0.45 5.72
N LEU A 243 -20.75 1.00 5.19
CA LEU A 243 -20.60 1.21 3.76
C LEU A 243 -20.60 -0.12 3.00
N TYR A 244 -19.87 -1.13 3.49
CA TYR A 244 -19.88 -2.47 2.90
C TYR A 244 -21.29 -3.09 2.88
N HIS A 245 -22.02 -3.02 3.99
CA HIS A 245 -23.39 -3.52 4.08
C HIS A 245 -24.33 -2.80 3.13
N SER A 246 -24.26 -1.47 3.04
CA SER A 246 -25.11 -0.68 2.14
C SER A 246 -24.88 -1.03 0.66
N ILE A 247 -23.62 -1.21 0.24
CA ILE A 247 -23.28 -1.63 -1.13
C ILE A 247 -23.72 -3.08 -1.39
N LYS A 248 -23.70 -3.93 -0.37
CA LYS A 248 -24.15 -5.32 -0.48
C LYS A 248 -25.66 -5.40 -0.66
N THR A 249 -26.46 -4.65 0.09
CA THR A 249 -27.94 -4.75 0.12
C THR A 249 -28.66 -4.01 -1.02
N GLN A 250 -28.10 -2.95 -1.59
CA GLN A 250 -28.77 -2.15 -2.66
C GLN A 250 -29.11 -2.90 -3.96
N GLN A 251 -28.76 -4.18 -4.11
CA GLN A 251 -29.20 -5.03 -5.22
C GLN A 251 -30.49 -5.81 -4.93
N GLU A 252 -30.90 -5.95 -3.67
CA GLU A 252 -32.10 -6.73 -3.31
C GLU A 252 -33.40 -6.00 -3.71
N GLU A 253 -33.35 -4.68 -3.92
CA GLU A 253 -34.51 -3.86 -4.33
C GLU A 253 -34.55 -3.51 -5.83
N GLY A 254 -33.49 -3.84 -6.60
CA GLY A 254 -33.33 -3.42 -8.00
C GLY A 254 -33.35 -4.58 -9.00
N LYS A 255 -34.50 -4.77 -9.66
CA LYS A 255 -34.79 -5.58 -10.87
C LYS A 255 -33.65 -6.47 -11.42
N GLY A 256 -33.95 -7.77 -11.46
CA GLY A 256 -33.11 -8.83 -12.00
C GLY A 256 -32.46 -8.51 -13.35
N TYR A 257 -31.14 -8.68 -13.37
CA TYR A 257 -30.39 -9.03 -14.55
C TYR A 257 -29.84 -10.44 -14.36
N THR A 258 -30.12 -11.26 -15.36
CA THR A 258 -29.65 -12.62 -15.59
C THR A 258 -28.18 -12.75 -15.18
N SER A 259 -27.91 -13.69 -14.26
CA SER A 259 -26.55 -14.09 -13.93
C SER A 259 -25.80 -14.45 -15.22
N SER A 260 -24.91 -13.55 -15.63
CA SER A 260 -23.82 -13.92 -16.51
C SER A 260 -23.00 -14.95 -15.74
N LYS A 261 -23.33 -16.22 -16.01
CA LYS A 261 -22.53 -17.42 -15.78
C LYS A 261 -21.04 -17.06 -15.94
N VAL A 262 -20.22 -17.62 -15.05
CA VAL A 262 -18.74 -17.52 -14.97
C VAL A 262 -18.19 -16.47 -13.98
N ILE A 263 -18.46 -16.56 -12.67
CA ILE A 263 -17.54 -16.07 -11.61
C ILE A 263 -17.71 -16.89 -10.30
N TYR A 264 -17.26 -18.15 -10.26
CA TYR A 264 -17.09 -18.89 -8.97
C TYR A 264 -15.86 -19.81 -8.96
N ASN A 265 -14.89 -19.59 -9.85
CA ASN A 265 -13.66 -20.39 -9.81
C ASN A 265 -12.66 -19.69 -8.86
N ASN A 266 -12.26 -20.40 -7.80
CA ASN A 266 -11.22 -20.03 -6.79
C ASN A 266 -11.64 -19.43 -5.44
N ILE A 267 -12.85 -19.64 -4.92
CA ILE A 267 -13.11 -19.44 -3.48
C ILE A 267 -12.75 -20.73 -2.74
N ASN A 268 -11.68 -20.71 -1.92
CA ASN A 268 -11.39 -21.82 -1.01
C ASN A 268 -12.43 -21.87 0.12
N TYR A 269 -12.80 -23.08 0.58
CA TYR A 269 -13.72 -23.32 1.70
C TYR A 269 -15.21 -23.02 1.46
N PHE A 270 -15.66 -22.90 0.20
CA PHE A 270 -17.05 -22.54 -0.11
C PHE A 270 -18.07 -23.53 0.49
N VAL A 271 -17.85 -24.84 0.32
CA VAL A 271 -18.75 -25.87 0.87
C VAL A 271 -18.69 -25.89 2.39
N MET A 272 -17.53 -25.65 2.99
CA MET A 272 -17.40 -25.55 4.45
C MET A 272 -18.23 -24.39 5.00
N ALA A 273 -18.21 -23.23 4.36
CA ALA A 273 -19.02 -22.07 4.75
C ALA A 273 -20.54 -22.42 4.73
N GLU A 274 -21.01 -23.05 3.66
CA GLU A 274 -22.41 -23.50 3.53
C GLU A 274 -22.81 -24.52 4.62
N ILE A 275 -21.89 -25.42 4.98
CA ILE A 275 -22.12 -26.38 6.06
C ILE A 275 -22.26 -25.66 7.40
N ILE A 276 -21.29 -24.80 7.72
CA ILE A 276 -21.29 -24.03 8.97
C ILE A 276 -22.58 -23.22 9.09
N GLU A 277 -22.96 -22.49 8.05
CA GLU A 277 -24.13 -21.61 8.07
C GLU A 277 -25.44 -22.37 8.29
N LYS A 278 -25.62 -23.51 7.61
CA LYS A 278 -26.82 -24.34 7.82
C LYS A 278 -26.86 -25.01 9.18
N VAL A 279 -25.73 -25.54 9.64
CA VAL A 279 -25.65 -26.22 10.95
C VAL A 279 -25.93 -25.23 12.07
N VAL A 280 -25.32 -24.04 12.03
CA VAL A 280 -25.56 -22.98 13.01
C VAL A 280 -27.01 -22.46 12.95
N GLY A 281 -27.61 -22.40 11.76
CA GLY A 281 -29.01 -22.01 11.60
C GLY A 281 -29.98 -22.94 12.33
N VAL A 282 -29.65 -24.23 12.45
CA VAL A 282 -30.45 -25.24 13.18
C VAL A 282 -30.02 -25.36 14.63
N TYR A 283 -28.71 -25.33 14.89
CA TYR A 283 -28.08 -25.55 16.19
C TYR A 283 -27.18 -24.38 16.61
N PRO A 284 -27.74 -23.18 16.87
CA PRO A 284 -26.94 -22.03 17.27
C PRO A 284 -26.23 -22.25 18.62
N GLU A 285 -26.78 -23.12 19.46
CA GLU A 285 -26.24 -23.53 20.76
C GLU A 285 -24.89 -24.26 20.64
N ALA A 286 -24.65 -24.96 19.52
CA ALA A 286 -23.40 -25.66 19.26
C ALA A 286 -22.18 -24.73 19.24
N LEU A 287 -22.38 -23.43 18.96
CA LEU A 287 -21.34 -22.42 18.99
C LEU A 287 -20.86 -22.10 20.41
N GLY A 288 -21.74 -22.19 21.42
CA GLY A 288 -21.42 -21.83 22.80
C GLY A 288 -20.38 -22.74 23.46
N GLU A 289 -20.19 -23.93 22.91
CA GLU A 289 -19.20 -24.90 23.39
C GLU A 289 -17.85 -24.83 22.64
N LEU A 290 -17.78 -24.04 21.57
CA LEU A 290 -16.54 -23.90 20.81
C LEU A 290 -15.59 -22.93 21.49
N PRO A 291 -14.27 -23.19 21.49
CA PRO A 291 -13.28 -22.22 21.90
C PRO A 291 -13.42 -20.91 21.11
N ASN A 292 -13.32 -19.77 21.78
CA ASN A 292 -13.38 -18.43 21.16
C ASN A 292 -12.43 -18.25 19.97
N GLY A 293 -11.29 -18.96 20.00
CA GLY A 293 -10.32 -18.98 18.92
C GLY A 293 -10.78 -19.74 17.67
N ILE A 294 -11.59 -20.79 17.84
CA ILE A 294 -12.19 -21.54 16.73
C ILE A 294 -13.36 -20.75 16.15
N LEU A 295 -14.20 -20.14 16.99
CA LEU A 295 -15.25 -19.23 16.55
C LEU A 295 -14.69 -18.08 15.70
N TRP A 296 -13.55 -17.52 16.12
CA TRP A 296 -12.80 -16.51 15.37
C TRP A 296 -12.30 -16.99 14.00
N GLU A 297 -12.00 -18.27 13.85
CA GLU A 297 -11.57 -18.87 12.58
C GLU A 297 -12.76 -19.19 11.68
N LEU A 298 -13.89 -19.66 12.24
CA LEU A 298 -15.11 -19.95 11.49
C LEU A 298 -15.82 -18.68 11.02
N SER A 299 -15.76 -17.58 11.79
CA SER A 299 -16.31 -16.29 11.37
C SER A 299 -15.61 -15.69 10.15
N LYS A 300 -14.38 -16.15 9.82
CA LYS A 300 -13.71 -15.82 8.55
C LYS A 300 -14.46 -16.35 7.33
N LEU A 301 -15.14 -17.49 7.48
CA LEU A 301 -15.91 -18.14 6.40
C LEU A 301 -17.37 -17.72 6.42
N VAL A 302 -17.95 -17.52 7.60
CA VAL A 302 -19.37 -17.21 7.79
C VAL A 302 -19.49 -15.94 8.63
N PRO A 303 -19.61 -14.76 8.00
CA PRO A 303 -19.63 -13.48 8.69
C PRO A 303 -20.77 -13.32 9.70
N SER A 304 -21.86 -14.07 9.55
CA SER A 304 -22.99 -14.04 10.51
C SER A 304 -22.62 -14.57 11.90
N LEU A 305 -21.45 -15.20 12.05
CA LEU A 305 -20.91 -15.66 13.33
C LEU A 305 -20.21 -14.56 14.14
N GLU A 306 -19.94 -13.38 13.57
CA GLU A 306 -19.25 -12.30 14.28
C GLU A 306 -20.01 -11.74 15.48
N LYS A 307 -21.33 -11.98 15.53
CA LYS A 307 -22.21 -11.61 16.65
C LYS A 307 -21.99 -12.43 17.92
N TYR A 308 -21.25 -13.55 17.85
CA TYR A 308 -20.98 -14.41 18.99
C TYR A 308 -19.65 -14.03 19.67
N PRO A 309 -19.51 -14.21 20.99
CA PRO A 309 -18.25 -13.94 21.70
C PRO A 309 -17.10 -14.74 21.09
N GLN A 310 -16.09 -14.03 20.60
CA GLN A 310 -14.93 -14.62 19.94
C GLN A 310 -13.68 -13.81 20.28
N ALA A 311 -12.53 -14.45 20.21
CA ALA A 311 -11.26 -13.81 20.53
C ALA A 311 -10.19 -14.35 19.60
N ALA A 312 -9.40 -13.45 19.02
CA ALA A 312 -8.20 -13.82 18.29
C ALA A 312 -7.28 -14.63 19.22
N PRO A 313 -6.83 -15.81 18.82
CA PRO A 313 -5.89 -16.62 19.61
C PRO A 313 -4.56 -15.87 19.75
N MET A 314 -4.00 -15.85 20.97
CA MET A 314 -2.90 -14.95 21.35
C MET A 314 -1.57 -15.12 20.60
N TYR A 315 -1.36 -16.18 19.80
CA TYR A 315 -0.10 -16.39 19.06
C TYR A 315 -0.31 -17.19 17.78
N TYR A 316 0.12 -16.66 16.63
CA TYR A 316 0.29 -17.46 15.41
C TYR A 316 1.55 -17.11 14.61
N GLN A 317 2.31 -18.14 14.21
CA GLN A 317 3.54 -18.05 13.42
C GLN A 317 3.43 -18.65 12.00
N SER A 318 2.25 -19.15 11.55
CA SER A 318 2.13 -19.75 10.20
C SER A 318 0.69 -19.80 9.65
N GLN A 319 0.55 -19.57 8.33
CA GLN A 319 -0.68 -19.69 7.53
C GLN A 319 -1.13 -21.14 7.28
N GLU A 320 -0.23 -22.14 7.32
CA GLU A 320 -0.64 -23.55 7.14
C GLU A 320 -1.52 -24.06 8.29
N ILE A 321 -1.35 -23.46 9.47
CA ILE A 321 -2.13 -23.79 10.66
C ILE A 321 -3.57 -23.27 10.53
N GLU A 322 -3.81 -22.20 9.75
CA GLU A 322 -5.15 -21.65 9.52
C GLU A 322 -6.07 -22.63 8.81
N LYS A 323 -5.59 -23.24 7.71
CA LYS A 323 -6.36 -24.24 6.96
C LYS A 323 -6.78 -25.40 7.86
N LEU A 324 -5.85 -25.88 8.68
CA LEU A 324 -6.07 -26.95 9.64
C LEU A 324 -7.05 -26.54 10.74
N ARG A 325 -7.02 -25.27 11.20
CA ARG A 325 -7.93 -24.75 12.23
C ARG A 325 -9.35 -24.58 11.72
N ILE A 326 -9.54 -24.03 10.53
CA ILE A 326 -10.85 -23.96 9.87
C ILE A 326 -11.42 -25.36 9.71
N PHE A 327 -10.60 -26.30 9.23
CA PHE A 327 -10.99 -27.69 9.07
C PHE A 327 -11.41 -28.34 10.40
N LYS A 328 -10.55 -28.26 11.42
CA LYS A 328 -10.82 -28.84 12.75
C LYS A 328 -12.01 -28.16 13.42
N GLY A 329 -12.12 -26.84 13.31
CA GLY A 329 -13.22 -26.08 13.87
C GLY A 329 -14.56 -26.44 13.24
N THR A 330 -14.58 -26.65 11.93
CA THR A 330 -15.80 -27.07 11.23
C THR A 330 -16.18 -28.51 11.63
N ALA A 331 -15.21 -29.40 11.81
CA ALA A 331 -15.47 -30.75 12.32
C ALA A 331 -15.99 -30.73 13.77
N GLU A 332 -15.38 -29.94 14.64
CA GLU A 332 -15.79 -29.82 16.04
C GLU A 332 -17.20 -29.24 16.15
N LEU A 333 -17.55 -28.23 15.34
CA LEU A 333 -18.92 -27.71 15.24
C LEU A 333 -19.92 -28.82 14.87
N LEU A 334 -19.57 -29.69 13.92
CA LEU A 334 -20.42 -30.82 13.52
C LEU A 334 -20.58 -31.85 14.63
N GLU A 335 -19.50 -32.18 15.37
CA GLU A 335 -19.57 -33.06 16.54
C GLU A 335 -20.53 -32.50 17.60
N LYS A 336 -20.43 -31.20 17.90
CA LYS A 336 -21.31 -30.52 18.85
C LYS A 336 -22.76 -30.50 18.40
N ALA A 337 -23.01 -30.16 17.14
CA ALA A 337 -24.36 -30.18 16.58
C ALA A 337 -24.96 -31.60 16.57
N GLN A 338 -24.16 -32.62 16.29
CA GLN A 338 -24.60 -34.02 16.31
C GLN A 338 -24.94 -34.52 17.73
N ALA A 339 -24.29 -33.99 18.76
CA ALA A 339 -24.66 -34.28 20.14
C ALA A 339 -26.02 -33.67 20.54
N LEU A 340 -26.47 -32.63 19.83
CA LEU A 340 -27.77 -31.98 20.05
C LEU A 340 -28.92 -32.62 19.25
N GLY A 341 -28.63 -33.33 18.16
CA GLY A 341 -29.65 -34.00 17.35
C GLY A 341 -29.19 -34.47 15.97
N GLU A 342 -30.15 -34.79 15.10
CA GLU A 342 -29.87 -35.19 13.72
C GLU A 342 -29.42 -34.00 12.86
N LEU A 343 -28.24 -34.12 12.26
CA LEU A 343 -27.70 -33.07 11.39
C LEU A 343 -28.60 -32.81 10.17
N PRO A 344 -28.78 -31.52 9.77
CA PRO A 344 -29.66 -31.20 8.65
C PRO A 344 -29.13 -31.74 7.33
N ALA A 345 -30.04 -32.06 6.40
CA ALA A 345 -29.67 -32.37 5.02
C ALA A 345 -29.20 -31.09 4.30
N ILE A 346 -28.04 -31.14 3.67
CA ILE A 346 -27.38 -29.98 3.09
C ILE A 346 -27.32 -30.12 1.56
N GLU A 347 -28.18 -29.36 0.87
CA GLU A 347 -28.11 -29.22 -0.59
C GLU A 347 -27.22 -28.02 -0.99
N ILE A 348 -26.17 -28.26 -1.77
CA ILE A 348 -25.22 -27.23 -2.23
C ILE A 348 -25.26 -27.12 -3.76
N LYS A 349 -25.35 -25.89 -4.27
CA LYS A 349 -25.30 -25.58 -5.71
C LYS A 349 -23.99 -24.86 -6.02
N GLY A 350 -23.08 -25.51 -6.75
CA GLY A 350 -21.79 -24.91 -7.09
C GLY A 350 -20.70 -25.93 -7.40
N GLU A 351 -19.50 -25.42 -7.71
CA GLU A 351 -18.29 -26.24 -7.81
C GLU A 351 -17.65 -26.43 -6.43
N VAL A 352 -17.02 -27.59 -6.21
CA VAL A 352 -16.36 -27.93 -4.94
C VAL A 352 -14.88 -27.61 -5.05
N ASP A 353 -14.38 -26.69 -4.22
CA ASP A 353 -12.96 -26.38 -4.16
C ASP A 353 -12.12 -27.54 -3.57
N ASN A 354 -10.80 -27.48 -3.73
CA ASN A 354 -9.93 -28.58 -3.31
C ASN A 354 -9.94 -28.78 -1.78
N ALA A 355 -9.99 -27.69 -1.00
CA ALA A 355 -10.04 -27.79 0.46
C ALA A 355 -11.38 -28.39 0.92
N SER A 356 -12.49 -27.94 0.33
CA SER A 356 -13.82 -28.53 0.53
C SER A 356 -13.88 -30.00 0.14
N SER A 357 -13.24 -30.41 -0.96
CA SER A 357 -13.18 -31.81 -1.39
C SER A 357 -12.45 -32.70 -0.38
N GLN A 358 -11.35 -32.23 0.22
CA GLN A 358 -10.63 -32.94 1.28
C GLN A 358 -11.47 -33.04 2.56
N PHE A 359 -12.17 -31.97 2.92
CA PHE A 359 -13.05 -31.94 4.09
C PHE A 359 -14.26 -32.87 3.94
N LEU A 360 -14.91 -32.90 2.78
CA LEU A 360 -16.02 -33.82 2.50
C LEU A 360 -15.60 -35.29 2.61
N LYS A 361 -14.38 -35.63 2.14
CA LYS A 361 -13.82 -36.98 2.32
C LYS A 361 -13.65 -37.31 3.81
N TYR A 362 -13.12 -36.38 4.60
CA TYR A 362 -12.97 -36.57 6.04
C TYR A 362 -14.31 -36.75 6.76
N ILE A 363 -15.32 -35.91 6.45
CA ILE A 363 -16.64 -36.02 7.06
C ILE A 363 -17.34 -37.32 6.68
N SER A 364 -17.24 -37.76 5.42
CA SER A 364 -17.89 -39.00 4.97
C SER A 364 -17.47 -40.24 5.78
N VAL A 365 -16.29 -40.20 6.41
CA VAL A 365 -15.78 -41.25 7.30
C VAL A 365 -16.19 -41.02 8.76
N ASN A 366 -16.13 -39.77 9.24
CA ASN A 366 -16.28 -39.46 10.66
C ASN A 366 -17.70 -39.02 11.09
N HIS A 367 -18.57 -38.61 10.16
CA HIS A 367 -19.96 -38.25 10.41
C HIS A 367 -20.89 -38.84 9.35
N ALA A 368 -21.05 -40.18 9.37
CA ALA A 368 -21.84 -40.91 8.38
C ALA A 368 -23.33 -40.50 8.29
N ASN A 369 -23.85 -39.78 9.29
CA ASN A 369 -25.25 -39.33 9.36
C ASN A 369 -25.49 -37.97 8.67
N LEU A 370 -24.44 -37.22 8.28
CA LEU A 370 -24.60 -35.95 7.58
C LEU A 370 -24.86 -36.19 6.08
N GLN A 371 -26.07 -35.89 5.63
CA GLN A 371 -26.43 -36.02 4.21
C GLN A 371 -26.10 -34.74 3.44
N ILE A 372 -25.07 -34.79 2.59
CA ILE A 372 -24.68 -33.68 1.72
C ILE A 372 -24.98 -34.05 0.26
N THR A 373 -25.82 -33.26 -0.40
CA THR A 373 -26.12 -33.40 -1.84
C THR A 373 -25.55 -32.21 -2.60
N ILE A 374 -24.59 -32.47 -3.50
CA ILE A 374 -23.98 -31.42 -4.35
C ILE A 374 -24.62 -31.51 -5.73
N LYS A 375 -25.40 -30.49 -6.11
CA LYS A 375 -25.97 -30.38 -7.46
C LYS A 375 -25.01 -29.56 -8.33
N LYS A 376 -24.47 -30.18 -9.38
CA LYS A 376 -23.74 -29.45 -10.42
C LYS A 376 -24.71 -28.55 -11.17
N ASN A 377 -24.34 -27.28 -11.35
CA ASN A 377 -25.08 -26.37 -12.22
C ASN A 377 -25.10 -26.98 -13.63
N THR A 378 -26.30 -27.28 -14.13
CA THR A 378 -26.53 -27.71 -15.52
C THR A 378 -26.61 -26.51 -16.45
#